data_AF-A0A7W0RZH4-F1
#
_entry.id   AF-A0A7W0RZH4-F1
#
_cell.length_a   1.000
_cell.length_b   1.000
_cell.length_c   1.000
_cell.angle_alpha   90.00
_cell.angle_beta   90.00
_cell.angle_gamma   90.00
#
_symmetry.space_group_name_H-M   'P 1'
#
loop_
_entity.id
_entity.type
_entity.pdbx_description
1 polymer ?
#
loop_
_entity_poly.entity_id
_entity_poly.type
_entity_poly.pdbx_seq_one_letter_code
_entity_poly.pdbx_strand_id
1 'polypeptide(L)'
;MRVFACGNCGQLVYFENSRCERCGSQLGFAPEPLALVALRPAPDGSETYQPLDGAPPVQRCANAQTAGCNWLVPAGAASLCPA
;
A
#
# COMPACT_ATOMS: atom_id res chain seq x y z
N MET A 1 11.64 12.32 6.14
CA MET A 1 11.07 12.24 4.77
C MET A 1 11.93 11.30 3.94
N ARG A 2 11.34 10.23 3.41
CA ARG A 2 12.01 9.28 2.52
C ARG A 2 11.20 9.19 1.22
N VAL A 3 11.92 9.15 0.11
CA VAL A 3 11.34 9.05 -1.23
C VAL A 3 11.35 7.60 -1.66
N PHE A 4 10.29 7.21 -2.37
CA PHE A 4 10.11 5.91 -2.99
C PHE A 4 9.72 6.11 -4.46
N ALA A 5 9.78 5.04 -5.25
CA ALA A 5 9.22 5.01 -6.58
C ALA A 5 7.84 4.33 -6.57
N CYS A 6 6.89 4.88 -7.31
CA CYS A 6 5.60 4.25 -7.54
C CYS A 6 5.80 2.91 -8.27
N GLY A 7 5.35 1.82 -7.68
CA GLY A 7 5.44 0.48 -8.27
C GLY A 7 4.69 0.25 -9.60
N ASN A 8 4.00 1.26 -10.14
CA ASN A 8 3.34 1.19 -11.46
C ASN A 8 4.03 2.06 -12.52
N CYS A 9 4.25 3.35 -12.24
CA CYS A 9 4.75 4.30 -13.24
C CYS A 9 6.16 4.86 -12.95
N GLY A 10 6.78 4.44 -11.84
CA GLY A 10 8.13 4.88 -11.45
C GLY A 10 8.21 6.32 -10.93
N GLN A 11 7.09 7.04 -10.82
CA GLN A 11 7.07 8.40 -10.27
C GLN A 11 7.61 8.42 -8.83
N LEU A 12 8.42 9.43 -8.51
CA LEU A 12 8.87 9.66 -7.15
C LEU A 12 7.70 10.08 -6.27
N VAL A 13 7.51 9.38 -5.16
CA VAL A 13 6.43 9.54 -4.20
C VAL A 13 7.00 9.49 -2.79
N TYR A 14 6.28 10.06 -1.83
CA TYR A 14 6.62 10.00 -0.41
C TYR A 14 5.84 8.89 0.28
N PHE A 15 6.36 8.42 1.41
CA PHE A 15 5.76 7.38 2.22
C PHE A 15 4.27 7.65 2.51
N GLU A 16 3.93 8.89 2.79
CA GLU A 16 2.60 9.36 3.16
C GLU A 16 1.60 9.36 1.99
N ASN A 17 2.08 9.26 0.75
CA ASN A 17 1.20 9.21 -0.42
C ASN A 17 0.45 7.86 -0.46
N SER A 18 -0.86 7.92 -0.31
CA SER A 18 -1.78 6.78 -0.52
C SER A 18 -2.24 6.64 -1.97
N ARG A 19 -1.90 7.59 -2.83
CA ARG A 19 -2.20 7.61 -4.26
C ARG A 19 -1.03 8.24 -5.04
N CYS A 20 -0.76 7.71 -6.21
CA CYS A 20 0.22 8.29 -7.13
C CYS A 20 -0.39 9.48 -7.86
N GLU A 21 0.21 10.67 -7.71
CA GLU A 21 -0.25 11.90 -8.38
C GLU A 21 -0.09 11.88 -9.90
N ARG A 22 0.75 10.98 -10.44
CA ARG A 22 0.98 10.87 -11.89
C ARG A 22 0.03 9.90 -12.58
N CYS A 23 -0.12 8.68 -12.06
CA CYS A 23 -0.91 7.62 -12.71
C CYS A 23 -2.23 7.31 -12.00
N GLY A 24 -2.48 7.91 -10.84
CA GLY A 24 -3.71 7.74 -10.07
C GLY A 24 -3.84 6.41 -9.33
N SER A 25 -2.86 5.50 -9.45
CA SER A 25 -2.87 4.20 -8.74
C SER A 25 -2.90 4.41 -7.23
N GLN A 26 -3.65 3.56 -6.52
CA GLN A 26 -3.53 3.49 -5.06
C GLN A 26 -2.14 2.98 -4.68
N LEU A 27 -1.61 3.45 -3.56
CA LEU A 27 -0.29 3.10 -3.05
C LEU A 27 -0.40 2.58 -1.63
N GLY A 28 0.43 1.59 -1.31
CA GLY A 28 0.65 1.16 0.06
C GLY A 28 2.07 0.69 0.29
N PHE A 29 2.52 0.84 1.52
CA PHE A 29 3.87 0.52 1.89
C PHE A 29 3.99 -0.93 2.30
N ALA A 30 4.86 -1.67 1.61
CA ALA A 30 5.28 -3.01 2.01
C ALA A 30 6.60 -2.89 2.79
N PRO A 31 6.63 -3.24 4.09
CA PRO A 31 7.87 -3.16 4.89
C PRO A 31 8.96 -4.09 4.37
N GLU A 32 8.58 -5.21 3.76
CA GLU A 32 9.44 -6.08 2.97
C GLU A 32 8.77 -6.20 1.59
N PRO A 33 9.36 -5.66 0.52
CA PRO A 33 10.77 -5.29 0.33
C PRO A 33 11.13 -3.82 0.62
N LEU A 34 10.38 -3.10 1.47
CA LEU A 34 10.57 -1.67 1.76
C LEU A 34 10.26 -0.75 0.57
N ALA A 35 9.04 -0.88 0.04
CA ALA A 35 8.61 -0.19 -1.18
C ALA A 35 7.17 0.35 -1.10
N LEU A 36 6.86 1.36 -1.91
CA LEU A 36 5.48 1.77 -2.18
C LEU A 36 4.94 0.98 -3.38
N VAL A 37 4.12 -0.01 -3.05
CA VAL A 37 3.49 -0.92 -4.01
C VAL A 37 2.24 -0.25 -4.56
N ALA A 38 2.06 -0.37 -5.88
CA ALA A 38 0.86 0.09 -6.54
C ALA A 38 -0.24 -0.97 -6.43
N LEU A 39 -1.44 -0.53 -6.09
CA LEU A 39 -2.54 -1.38 -5.67
C LEU A 39 -3.75 -1.17 -6.58
N ARG A 40 -4.50 -2.26 -6.79
CA ARG A 40 -5.84 -2.25 -7.36
C ARG A 40 -6.84 -2.65 -6.25
N PRO A 41 -7.88 -1.85 -5.98
CA PRO A 41 -8.91 -2.25 -5.02
C PRO A 41 -9.67 -3.48 -5.51
N ALA A 42 -10.12 -4.32 -4.58
CA ALA A 42 -10.96 -5.46 -4.91
C ALA A 42 -12.30 -4.99 -5.51
N PRO A 43 -12.84 -5.71 -6.51
CA PRO A 43 -14.09 -5.33 -7.19
C PRO A 43 -15.33 -5.47 -6.29
N ASP A 44 -15.23 -6.21 -5.19
CA ASP A 44 -16.31 -6.44 -4.21
C ASP A 44 -16.44 -5.32 -3.18
N GLY A 45 -15.59 -4.29 -3.24
CA GLY A 45 -15.59 -3.17 -2.29
C GLY A 45 -15.03 -3.50 -0.91
N SER A 46 -14.42 -4.67 -0.74
CA SER A 46 -13.68 -5.00 0.48
C SER A 46 -12.44 -4.11 0.63
N GLU A 47 -11.92 -3.98 1.87
CA GLU A 47 -10.64 -3.30 2.13
C GLU A 47 -9.41 -4.13 1.73
N THR A 48 -9.60 -5.05 0.79
CA THR A 48 -8.54 -5.86 0.20
C THR A 48 -8.08 -5.24 -1.11
N TYR A 49 -6.79 -5.35 -1.37
CA TYR A 49 -6.13 -4.82 -2.54
C TYR A 49 -5.32 -5.91 -3.22
N GLN A 50 -5.32 -5.89 -4.54
CA GLN A 50 -4.43 -6.68 -5.37
C GLN A 50 -3.20 -5.83 -5.76
N PRO A 51 -1.99 -6.21 -5.33
CA PRO A 51 -0.76 -5.60 -5.83
C PRO A 51 -0.63 -5.75 -7.35
N LEU A 52 -0.16 -4.69 -8.02
CA LEU A 52 0.03 -4.69 -9.47
C LEU A 52 1.28 -5.45 -9.92
N ASP A 53 2.20 -5.73 -9.01
CA ASP A 53 3.40 -6.55 -9.23
C ASP A 53 3.12 -8.06 -9.18
N GLY A 54 1.87 -8.47 -8.95
CA GLY A 54 1.45 -9.87 -8.87
C GLY A 54 1.63 -10.50 -7.50
N ALA A 55 2.02 -9.74 -6.48
CA ALA A 55 2.05 -10.25 -5.10
C ALA A 55 0.64 -10.66 -4.61
N PRO A 56 0.56 -11.50 -3.56
CA PRO A 56 -0.72 -11.92 -2.99
C PRO A 56 -1.58 -10.73 -2.52
N PRO A 57 -2.90 -10.91 -2.37
CA PRO A 57 -3.77 -9.87 -1.86
C PRO A 57 -3.33 -9.35 -0.48
N VAL A 58 -3.45 -8.05 -0.29
CA VAL A 58 -3.05 -7.32 0.91
C VAL A 58 -4.18 -6.42 1.39
N GLN A 59 -4.09 -5.96 2.64
CA GLN A 59 -4.97 -4.96 3.21
C GLN A 59 -4.16 -3.95 4.04
N ARG A 60 -4.78 -2.86 4.46
CA ARG A 60 -4.15 -1.94 5.43
C ARG A 60 -4.06 -2.62 6.80
N CYS A 61 -3.02 -2.31 7.57
CA CYS A 61 -2.94 -2.77 8.95
C CYS A 61 -4.10 -2.20 9.79
N ALA A 62 -4.52 -2.91 10.83
CA ALA A 62 -5.75 -2.59 11.58
C ALA A 62 -5.71 -1.20 12.28
N ASN A 63 -4.53 -0.69 12.61
CA ASN A 63 -4.34 0.61 13.23
C ASN A 63 -3.89 1.71 12.26
N ALA A 64 -3.98 1.49 10.94
CA ALA A 64 -3.51 2.43 9.92
C ALA A 64 -4.11 3.83 10.05
N GLN A 65 -5.42 3.92 10.32
CA GLN A 65 -6.12 5.20 10.50
C GLN A 65 -5.63 5.95 11.75
N THR A 66 -5.45 5.23 12.86
CA THR A 66 -4.95 5.82 14.12
C THR A 66 -3.49 6.24 14.02
N ALA A 67 -2.67 5.46 13.33
CA ALA A 67 -1.24 5.71 13.15
C ALA A 67 -0.93 6.70 12.00
N GLY A 68 -1.92 7.02 11.16
CA GLY A 68 -1.73 7.85 9.97
C GLY A 68 -0.78 7.23 8.95
N CYS A 69 -0.69 5.89 8.90
CA CYS A 69 0.23 5.17 8.03
C CYS A 69 -0.51 4.39 6.93
N ASN A 70 0.22 4.04 5.87
CA ASN A 70 -0.33 3.36 4.70
C ASN A 70 0.27 1.95 4.53
N TRP A 71 0.66 1.31 5.63
CA TRP A 71 1.31 0.00 5.61
C TRP A 71 0.34 -1.12 5.21
N LEU A 72 0.93 -2.12 4.56
CA LEU A 72 0.25 -3.29 4.05
C LEU A 72 0.58 -4.51 4.87
N VAL A 73 -0.43 -5.35 5.09
CA VAL A 73 -0.33 -6.69 5.68
C VAL A 73 -1.04 -7.68 4.76
N PRO A 74 -0.72 -8.99 4.83
CA PRO A 74 -1.46 -9.99 4.08
C PRO A 74 -2.97 -9.91 4.33
N ALA A 75 -3.77 -10.08 3.28
CA ALA A 75 -5.22 -10.09 3.42
C ALA A 75 -5.69 -11.21 4.37
N GLY A 76 -6.70 -10.92 5.19
CA GLY A 76 -7.19 -11.82 6.24
C GLY A 76 -6.36 -11.84 7.53
N ALA A 77 -5.14 -11.28 7.54
CA ALA A 77 -4.38 -11.09 8.76
C ALA A 77 -4.87 -9.81 9.46
N ALA A 78 -5.57 -9.92 10.59
CA ALA A 78 -5.93 -8.80 11.46
C ALA A 78 -4.69 -8.28 12.22
N SER A 79 -3.64 -7.93 11.48
CA SER A 79 -2.34 -7.57 12.00
C SER A 79 -2.23 -6.07 12.19
N LEU A 80 -1.62 -5.69 13.31
CA LEU A 80 -1.17 -4.33 13.53
C LEU A 80 0.07 -4.07 12.68
N CYS A 81 0.31 -2.79 12.39
CA CYS A 81 1.59 -2.36 11.86
C CYS A 81 2.72 -2.76 12.83
N PRO A 82 3.82 -3.40 12.38
CA PRO A 82 5.00 -3.59 13.21
C PRO A 82 5.48 -2.29 13.89
N ALA A 83 6.04 -2.42 15.10
CA ALA A 83 6.62 -1.29 15.84
C ALA A 83 7.99 -0.89 15.28
#